data_AF-A0A073K6Y3-F1
#
_entry.id   AF-A0A073K6Y3-F1
#
_cell.length_a   1.000
_cell.length_b   1.000
_cell.length_c   1.000
_cell.angle_alpha   90.00
_cell.angle_beta   90.00
_cell.angle_gamma   90.00
#
_symmetry.space_group_name_H-M   'P 1'
#
loop_
_entity.id
_entity.type
_entity.pdbx_description
1 polymer ?
#
loop_
_entity_poly.entity_id
_entity_poly.type
_entity_poly.pdbx_seq_one_letter_code
_entity_poly.pdbx_strand_id
1 'polypeptide(L)'
;MNLFDKLVGEQLQTMDELLKLQAHLEKYQQIELSEQEKCDKKELHFIRQEIYKTELALKLLHEKFEQQTNEVIHSFETEKIISR
;
A
#
# COMPACT_ATOMS: atom_id res chain seq x y z
N MET A 1 -25.48 -1.90 8.64
CA MET A 1 -24.06 -2.27 8.49
C MET A 1 -23.41 -1.94 9.81
N ASN A 2 -22.95 -2.94 10.55
CA ASN A 2 -22.26 -2.73 11.82
C ASN A 2 -20.90 -2.05 11.56
N LEU A 3 -20.32 -1.47 12.60
CA LEU A 3 -19.05 -0.74 12.49
C LEU A 3 -17.94 -1.65 11.95
N PHE A 4 -17.96 -2.92 12.36
CA PHE A 4 -17.04 -3.96 11.87
C PHE A 4 -17.08 -4.12 10.34
N ASP A 5 -18.25 -4.37 9.73
CA ASP A 5 -18.35 -4.57 8.27
C ASP A 5 -17.84 -3.35 7.49
N LYS A 6 -18.05 -2.14 8.04
CA LYS A 6 -17.57 -0.89 7.43
C LYS A 6 -16.03 -0.83 7.46
N LEU A 7 -15.42 -1.09 8.62
CA LEU A 7 -13.96 -1.05 8.78
C LEU A 7 -13.27 -2.10 7.91
N VAL A 8 -13.82 -3.31 7.82
CA VAL A 8 -13.31 -4.36 6.92
C VAL A 8 -13.40 -3.92 5.45
N GLY A 9 -14.51 -3.31 5.04
CA GLY A 9 -14.65 -2.77 3.68
C GLY A 9 -13.61 -1.70 3.34
N GLU A 10 -13.37 -0.77 4.27
CA GLU A 10 -12.35 0.28 4.11
C GLU A 10 -10.92 -0.28 4.12
N GLN A 11 -10.64 -1.29 4.94
CA GLN A 11 -9.36 -2.00 4.97
C GLN A 11 -9.07 -2.73 3.65
N LEU A 12 -10.07 -3.41 3.07
CA LEU A 12 -9.95 -4.10 1.78
C LEU A 12 -9.69 -3.12 0.63
N GLN A 13 -10.32 -1.95 0.63
CA GLN A 13 -10.04 -0.91 -0.37
C GLN A 13 -8.59 -0.41 -0.27
N THR A 14 -8.09 -0.16 0.94
CA THR A 14 -6.68 0.21 1.15
C THR A 14 -5.73 -0.91 0.68
N MET A 15 -6.09 -2.18 0.90
CA MET A 15 -5.30 -3.32 0.41
C MET A 15 -5.23 -3.36 -1.12
N ASP A 16 -6.34 -3.12 -1.82
CA ASP A 16 -6.36 -3.07 -3.28
C ASP A 16 -5.47 -1.94 -3.84
N GLU A 17 -5.47 -0.78 -3.18
CA GLU A 17 -4.57 0.34 -3.53
C GLU A 17 -3.10 -0.05 -3.31
N LEU A 18 -2.80 -0.78 -2.23
CA LEU A 18 -1.46 -1.23 -1.89
C LEU A 18 -0.93 -2.21 -2.93
N LEU A 19 -1.73 -3.20 -3.33
CA LEU A 19 -1.37 -4.16 -4.37
C LEU A 19 -1.10 -3.49 -5.72
N LYS A 20 -1.92 -2.51 -6.11
CA LYS A 20 -1.70 -1.74 -7.35
C LYS A 20 -0.39 -0.98 -7.31
N LEU A 21 -0.09 -0.34 -6.19
CA LEU A 21 1.11 0.46 -6.04
C LEU A 21 2.38 -0.41 -5.99
N GLN A 22 2.30 -1.60 -5.39
CA GLN A 22 3.37 -2.60 -5.44
C GLN A 22 3.65 -3.06 -6.88
N ALA A 23 2.59 -3.39 -7.65
CA ALA A 23 2.74 -3.75 -9.05
C ALA A 23 3.30 -2.61 -9.92
N HIS A 24 3.02 -1.35 -9.58
CA HIS A 24 3.63 -0.20 -10.25
C HIS A 24 5.11 -0.05 -9.91
N LEU A 25 5.47 -0.22 -8.63
CA LEU A 25 6.86 -0.18 -8.19
C LEU A 25 7.71 -1.25 -8.91
N GLU A 26 7.21 -2.49 -8.98
CA GLU A 26 7.88 -3.58 -9.69
C GLU A 26 8.12 -3.22 -11.15
N LYS A 27 7.14 -2.64 -11.84
CA LYS A 27 7.30 -2.17 -13.23
C LYS A 27 8.39 -1.10 -13.35
N TYR A 28 8.42 -0.13 -12.44
CA TYR A 28 9.46 0.91 -12.47
C TYR A 28 10.86 0.35 -12.21
N GLN A 29 11.00 -0.61 -11.30
CA GLN A 29 12.28 -1.30 -11.05
C GLN A 29 12.74 -2.10 -12.29
N GLN A 30 11.83 -2.74 -13.02
CA GLN A 30 12.18 -3.41 -14.28
C GLN A 30 12.64 -2.43 -15.36
N ILE A 31 12.02 -1.25 -15.44
CA ILE A 31 12.45 -0.17 -16.36
C ILE A 31 13.84 0.32 -15.96
N GLU A 32 14.09 0.55 -14.67
CA GLU A 32 15.40 0.99 -14.17
C GLU A 32 16.52 0.02 -14.59
N LEU A 33 16.30 -1.29 -14.44
CA LEU A 33 17.25 -2.32 -14.86
C LEU A 33 17.55 -2.23 -16.36
N SER A 34 16.52 -2.08 -17.20
CA SER A 34 16.69 -1.94 -18.65
C SER A 34 17.42 -0.65 -19.06
N GLU A 35 17.14 0.48 -18.40
CA GLU A 35 17.78 1.76 -18.69
C GLU A 35 19.23 1.80 -18.18
N GLN A 36 19.53 1.10 -17.09
CA GLN A 36 20.89 0.92 -16.59
C GLN A 36 21.77 0.17 -17.61
N GLU A 37 21.22 -0.83 -18.31
CA GLU A 37 21.91 -1.53 -19.40
C GLU A 37 22.20 -0.63 -20.60
N LYS A 38 21.32 0.33 -20.90
CA LYS A 38 21.45 1.29 -22.01
C LYS A 38 22.36 2.48 -21.69
N CYS A 39 22.74 2.67 -20.40
CA CYS A 39 23.56 3.77 -19.91
C CYS A 39 22.95 5.17 -20.16
N ASP A 40 21.62 5.28 -20.26
CA ASP A 40 20.93 6.58 -20.36
C ASP A 40 20.77 7.21 -18.97
N LYS A 41 21.66 8.14 -18.65
CA LYS A 41 21.71 8.78 -17.32
C LYS A 41 20.50 9.66 -17.02
N LYS A 42 19.83 10.22 -18.04
CA LYS A 42 18.70 11.13 -17.83
C LYS A 42 17.44 10.34 -17.52
N GLU A 43 17.17 9.30 -18.31
CA GLU A 43 16.04 8.41 -18.08
C GLU A 43 16.19 7.65 -16.76
N LEU A 44 17.41 7.18 -16.45
CA LEU A 44 17.72 6.52 -15.18
C LEU A 44 17.49 7.44 -13.97
N HIS A 45 17.78 8.73 -14.09
CA HIS A 45 17.51 9.68 -13.01
C HIS A 45 16.00 9.88 -12.81
N PHE A 46 15.24 9.99 -13.90
CA PHE A 46 13.79 10.15 -13.84
C PHE A 46 13.11 8.93 -13.22
N ILE A 47 13.42 7.71 -13.68
CA ILE A 47 12.80 6.49 -13.16
C ILE A 47 13.10 6.28 -11.67
N ARG A 48 14.32 6.60 -11.21
CA ARG A 48 14.69 6.52 -9.79
C ARG A 48 13.88 7.47 -8.91
N GLN A 49 13.56 8.67 -9.41
CA GLN A 49 12.68 9.58 -8.68
C GLN A 49 11.26 9.01 -8.55
N GLU A 50 10.74 8.38 -9.60
CA GLU A 50 9.41 7.77 -9.57
C GLU A 50 9.36 6.54 -8.64
N ILE A 51 10.42 5.72 -8.63
CA ILE A 51 10.61 4.63 -7.66
C ILE A 51 10.55 5.18 -6.23
N TYR A 52 11.37 6.19 -5.92
CA TYR A 52 11.42 6.78 -4.57
C TYR A 52 10.06 7.34 -4.12
N LYS A 53 9.34 8.05 -4.99
CA LYS A 53 8.00 8.56 -4.69
C LYS A 53 7.01 7.42 -4.44
N THR A 54 7.07 6.37 -5.25
CA THR A 54 6.20 5.20 -5.13
C THR A 54 6.47 4.43 -3.84
N GLU A 55 7.73 4.27 -3.45
CA GLU A 55 8.14 3.66 -2.18
C GLU A 55 7.63 4.46 -0.98
N LEU A 56 7.73 5.79 -1.03
CA LEU A 56 7.20 6.65 0.04
C LEU A 56 5.68 6.51 0.17
N ALA A 57 4.96 6.50 -0.96
CA ALA A 57 3.52 6.30 -0.97
C ALA A 57 3.11 4.91 -0.45
N LEU A 58 3.88 3.86 -0.81
CA LEU A 58 3.67 2.51 -0.28
C LEU A 58 3.81 2.46 1.24
N LYS A 59 4.84 3.12 1.77
CA LYS A 59 5.07 3.16 3.22
C LYS A 59 3.89 3.81 3.95
N LEU A 60 3.43 4.97 3.49
CA LEU A 60 2.29 5.66 4.10
C LEU A 60 1.00 4.83 4.02
N LEU A 61 0.79 4.14 2.91
CA LEU A 61 -0.39 3.29 2.72
C LEU A 61 -0.32 2.02 3.59
N HIS A 62 0.87 1.47 3.80
CA HIS A 62 1.09 0.34 4.71
C HIS A 62 0.81 0.74 6.16
N GLU A 63 1.30 1.90 6.60
CA GLU A 63 1.00 2.45 7.94
C GLU A 63 -0.51 2.65 8.15
N LYS A 64 -1.22 3.16 7.13
CA LYS A 64 -2.68 3.26 7.17
C LYS A 64 -3.36 1.89 7.27
N PHE A 65 -2.89 0.90 6.50
CA PHE A 65 -3.44 -0.46 6.54
C PHE A 65 -3.25 -1.10 7.92
N GLU A 66 -2.09 -0.93 8.55
CA GLU A 66 -1.82 -1.40 9.91
C GLU A 66 -2.76 -0.74 10.93
N GLN A 67 -2.98 0.57 10.83
CA GLN A 67 -3.93 1.27 11.70
C GLN A 67 -5.35 0.71 11.52
N GLN A 68 -5.82 0.56 10.28
CA GLN A 68 -7.14 -0.01 9.99
C GLN A 68 -7.28 -1.44 10.51
N THR A 69 -6.21 -2.24 10.44
CA THR A 69 -6.17 -3.60 10.98
C THR A 69 -6.40 -3.60 12.50
N ASN A 70 -5.75 -2.69 13.23
CA ASN A 70 -5.97 -2.54 14.67
C ASN A 70 -7.40 -2.12 14.99
N GLU A 71 -7.97 -1.19 14.21
CA GLU A 71 -9.37 -0.74 14.37
C GLU A 71 -10.37 -1.89 14.15
N VAL A 72 -10.16 -2.72 13.13
CA VAL A 72 -10.97 -3.92 12.87
C VAL A 72 -10.90 -4.89 14.06
N ILE A 73 -9.70 -5.20 14.55
CA ILE A 73 -9.51 -6.10 15.71
C ILE A 73 -10.25 -5.55 16.94
N HIS A 74 -10.06 -4.27 17.26
CA HIS A 74 -10.73 -3.65 18.41
C HIS A 74 -12.26 -3.66 18.28
N SER A 75 -12.80 -3.41 17.07
CA SER A 75 -14.24 -3.46 16.83
C SER A 75 -14.80 -4.86 17.06
N PHE A 76 -14.09 -5.90 16.59
CA PHE A 76 -14.46 -7.29 16.78
C PHE A 76 -14.43 -7.71 18.26
N GLU A 77 -13.38 -7.34 19.00
CA GLU A 77 -13.28 -7.63 20.44
C GLU A 77 -14.39 -6.95 21.24
N THR A 78 -14.72 -5.70 20.90
CA THR A 78 -15.78 -4.94 21.57
C THR A 78 -17.16 -5.56 21.32
N GLU A 79 -17.48 -5.94 20.09
CA GLU A 79 -18.73 -6.64 19.77
C GLU A 79 -18.83 -7.99 20.52
N LYS A 80 -17.72 -8.71 20.68
CA LYS A 80 -17.64 -9.97 21.43
C LYS A 80 -17.84 -9.79 22.94
N ILE A 81 -17.39 -8.67 23.52
CA ILE A 81 -17.58 -8.34 24.94
C ILE A 81 -19.03 -7.93 25.22
N ILE A 82 -19.65 -7.14 24.34
CA ILE A 82 -21.04 -6.67 24.50
C ILE A 82 -22.06 -7.83 24.32
N SER A 83 -21.69 -8.86 23.56
CA SER A 83 -22.53 -10.04 23.32
C SER A 83 -22.43 -11.13 24.40
N ARG A 84 -21.70 -10.90 25.49
CA ARG A 84 -21.56 -11.81 26.65
C ARG A 84 -22.37 -11.31 27.84
#